data_AF-R9LSY4-F1
#
_entry.id   AF-R9LSY4-F1
#
_cell.length_a   1.000
_cell.length_b   1.000
_cell.length_c   1.000
_cell.angle_alpha   90.00
_cell.angle_beta   90.00
_cell.angle_gamma   90.00
#
_symmetry.space_group_name_H-M   'P 1'
#
loop_
_entity.id
_entity.type
_entity.pdbx_description
1 polymer ?
#
loop_
_entity_poly.entity_id
_entity_poly.type
_entity_poly.pdbx_seq_one_letter_code
_entity_poly.pdbx_strand_id
1 'polypeptide(L)' 'MKQMLLGYSEVDFSKDGERILGTKIFTAYESRSITAGQETASIFLRPEMIPEGVDISDYLGMEIEIDFDHRGRVVGLDFS' A
#
# COMPACT_ATOMS: atom_id res chain seq x y z
N MET A 1 -6.71 -2.22 -8.74
CA MET A 1 -7.20 -3.46 -8.06
C MET A 1 -7.64 -3.10 -6.65
N LYS A 2 -8.85 -3.52 -6.27
CA LYS A 2 -9.39 -3.30 -4.91
C LYS A 2 -8.77 -4.22 -3.88
N GLN A 3 -8.31 -3.65 -2.78
CA GLN A 3 -7.70 -4.36 -1.66
C GLN A 3 -8.14 -3.71 -0.35
N MET A 4 -8.39 -4.49 0.68
CA MET A 4 -8.68 -3.97 2.02
C MET A 4 -7.40 -3.49 2.68
N LEU A 5 -7.36 -2.25 3.16
CA LEU A 5 -6.25 -1.71 3.94
C LEU A 5 -6.33 -2.25 5.38
N LEU A 6 -5.37 -3.08 5.77
CA LEU A 6 -5.35 -3.71 7.10
C LEU A 6 -4.49 -2.96 8.11
N GLY A 7 -3.51 -2.21 7.64
CA GLY A 7 -2.55 -1.54 8.51
C GLY A 7 -1.53 -0.74 7.72
N TYR A 8 -0.77 0.08 8.44
CA TYR A 8 0.34 0.82 7.88
C TYR A 8 1.43 1.04 8.94
N SER A 9 2.66 1.32 8.49
CA SER A 9 3.76 1.73 9.33
C SER A 9 4.63 2.75 8.61
N GLU A 10 5.03 3.80 9.30
CA GLU A 10 6.01 4.75 8.79
C GLU A 10 7.40 4.13 8.71
N VAL A 11 8.14 4.52 7.67
CA VAL A 11 9.50 4.04 7.40
C VAL A 11 10.39 5.26 7.26
N ASP A 12 11.36 5.38 8.16
CA ASP A 12 12.44 6.37 8.10
C ASP A 12 13.74 5.69 8.51
N PHE A 13 14.60 5.41 7.53
CA PHE A 13 15.93 4.87 7.81
C PHE A 13 16.95 5.42 6.83
N SER A 14 18.22 5.38 7.25
CA SER A 14 19.35 5.72 6.39
C SER A 14 20.15 4.47 6.07
N LYS A 15 20.50 4.30 4.80
CA LYS A 15 21.39 3.24 4.34
C LYS A 15 22.35 3.81 3.31
N ASP A 16 23.65 3.60 3.53
CA ASP A 16 24.71 4.00 2.60
C ASP A 16 24.69 5.50 2.21
N GLY A 17 24.24 6.35 3.14
CA GLY A 17 24.13 7.81 2.95
C GLY A 17 22.82 8.27 2.31
N GLU A 18 21.96 7.34 1.86
CA GLU A 18 20.63 7.63 1.35
C GLU A 18 19.58 7.49 2.46
N ARG A 19 18.79 8.54 2.68
CA ARG A 19 17.63 8.46 3.58
C ARG A 19 16.42 7.97 2.79
N ILE A 20 15.80 6.90 3.27
CA ILE A 20 14.59 6.33 2.73
C ILE A 20 13.44 6.70 3.66
N LEU A 21 12.53 7.51 3.13
CA LEU A 21 11.28 7.91 3.76
C LEU A 21 10.10 7.30 2.99
N GLY A 22 9.09 6.84 3.71
CA GLY A 22 7.84 6.43 3.10
C GLY A 22 6.91 5.72 4.09
N THR A 23 5.86 5.13 3.55
CA THR A 23 4.87 4.39 4.32
C THR A 23 4.76 2.99 3.77
N LYS A 24 4.84 1.99 4.64
CA LYS A 24 4.53 0.62 4.29
C LYS A 24 3.07 0.35 4.63
N ILE A 25 2.26 -0.01 3.64
CA ILE A 25 0.87 -0.42 3.84
C ILE A 25 0.76 -1.94 3.77
N PHE A 26 -0.21 -2.49 4.49
CA PHE A 26 -0.54 -3.90 4.53
C PHE A 26 -1.96 -4.09 4.05
N THR A 27 -2.15 -4.97 3.08
CA THR A 27 -3.42 -5.12 2.37
C THR A 27 -3.82 -6.57 2.29
N ALA A 28 -5.13 -6.82 2.17
CA ALA A 28 -5.68 -8.13 1.83
C ALA A 28 -6.61 -8.04 0.62
N TYR A 29 -6.63 -9.08 -0.20
CA TYR A 29 -7.47 -9.15 -1.39
C TYR A 29 -7.89 -10.57 -1.73
N GLU A 30 -8.98 -10.68 -2.47
CA GLU A 30 -9.43 -11.97 -2.99
C GLU A 30 -8.52 -12.43 -4.13
N SER A 31 -8.05 -13.67 -4.02
CA SER A 31 -7.17 -14.28 -5.02
C SER A 31 -7.72 -15.64 -5.41
N ARG A 32 -7.76 -15.91 -6.72
CA ARG A 32 -8.20 -17.21 -7.26
C ARG A 32 -7.26 -18.35 -6.91
N SER A 33 -6.05 -18.03 -6.46
CA SER A 33 -5.01 -18.99 -6.08
C SER A 33 -5.16 -19.49 -4.63
N ILE A 34 -6.06 -18.90 -3.84
CA ILE A 34 -6.25 -19.20 -2.42
C ILE A 34 -7.60 -19.90 -2.21
N THR A 35 -7.58 -21.10 -1.62
CA THR A 35 -8.79 -21.92 -1.39
C THR A 35 -9.60 -21.47 -0.15
N ALA A 36 -8.94 -20.92 0.86
CA ALA A 36 -9.58 -20.42 2.08
C ALA A 36 -8.77 -19.24 2.67
N GLY A 37 -9.45 -18.18 3.10
CA GLY A 37 -8.82 -16.94 3.56
C GLY A 37 -8.63 -15.92 2.45
N GLN A 38 -7.64 -15.05 2.60
CA GLN A 38 -7.31 -13.97 1.64
C GLN A 38 -5.81 -13.94 1.38
N GLU A 39 -5.43 -13.45 0.20
CA GLU A 39 -4.03 -13.14 -0.08
C GLU A 39 -3.69 -11.80 0.57
N THR A 40 -2.44 -11.65 1.04
CA THR A 40 -1.98 -10.42 1.67
C THR A 40 -0.75 -9.88 0.95
N ALA A 41 -0.63 -8.56 0.91
CA ALA A 41 0.53 -7.89 0.35
C ALA A 41 0.99 -6.75 1.26
N SER A 42 2.30 -6.50 1.24
CA SER A 42 2.87 -5.30 1.84
C SER A 42 3.51 -4.44 0.76
N ILE A 43 3.16 -3.16 0.72
CA ILE A 43 3.53 -2.25 -0.35
C ILE A 43 4.21 -1.04 0.26
N PHE A 44 5.35 -0.65 -0.31
CA PHE A 44 6.04 0.57 0.10
C PHE A 44 5.62 1.72 -0.81
N LEU A 45 5.13 2.78 -0.19
CA LEU A 45 4.73 4.03 -0.82
C LEU A 45 5.74 5.11 -0.47
N ARG A 46 6.26 5.80 -1.48
CA ARG A 46 7.01 7.04 -1.25
C ARG A 46 6.03 8.17 -0.91
N PRO A 47 6.46 9.23 -0.20
CA PRO A 47 5.57 10.34 0.18
C PRO A 47 4.80 10.93 -1.00
N GLU A 48 5.43 11.06 -2.16
CA GLU A 48 4.81 11.60 -3.38
C GLU A 48 3.74 10.69 -4.01
N MET A 49 3.60 9.45 -3.55
CA MET A 49 2.59 8.50 -4.03
C MET A 49 1.29 8.58 -3.23
N ILE A 50 1.30 9.25 -2.08
CA ILE A 50 0.11 9.46 -1.25
C ILE A 50 -0.52 10.79 -1.70
N PRO A 51 -1.80 10.81 -2.10
CA PRO A 51 -2.46 12.04 -2.51
C PRO A 51 -2.43 13.10 -1.41
N GLU A 52 -2.34 14.37 -1.80
CA GLU A 52 -2.30 15.48 -0.85
C GLU A 52 -3.57 15.52 0.02
N GLY A 53 -3.39 15.69 1.33
CA GLY A 53 -4.50 15.74 2.29
C GLY A 53 -5.08 14.38 2.69
N VAL A 54 -4.55 13.27 2.16
CA VAL A 54 -4.94 11.92 2.60
C VAL A 54 -4.15 11.53 3.84
N ASP A 55 -4.86 11.24 4.93
CA ASP A 55 -4.33 10.50 6.07
C ASP A 55 -4.70 9.01 5.90
N ILE A 56 -3.68 8.15 5.79
CA ILE A 56 -3.87 6.71 5.58
C ILE A 56 -4.66 6.06 6.73
N SER A 57 -4.57 6.62 7.94
CA SER A 57 -5.26 6.08 9.11
C SER A 57 -6.78 6.12 8.99
N ASP A 58 -7.32 7.09 8.24
CA ASP A 58 -8.76 7.25 8.02
C ASP A 58 -9.36 6.10 7.18
N TYR A 59 -8.52 5.36 6.45
CA TYR A 59 -8.94 4.31 5.53
C TYR A 59 -8.67 2.90 6.05
N LEU A 60 -8.29 2.74 7.32
CA LEU A 60 -8.11 1.43 7.93
C LEU A 60 -9.41 0.62 7.90
N GLY A 61 -9.33 -0.61 7.37
CA GLY A 61 -10.47 -1.49 7.16
C GLY A 61 -11.30 -1.18 5.92
N MET A 62 -10.96 -0.13 5.16
CA MET A 62 -11.65 0.24 3.92
C MET A 62 -11.01 -0.43 2.69
N GLU A 63 -11.78 -0.53 1.62
CA GLU A 63 -11.24 -0.88 0.30
C GLU A 63 -10.50 0.32 -0.28
N ILE A 64 -9.28 0.09 -0.73
CA ILE A 64 -8.49 1.04 -1.51
C ILE A 64 -8.20 0.43 -2.88
N GLU A 65 -8.06 1.28 -3.88
CA GLU A 65 -7.65 0.85 -5.21
C GLU A 65 -6.17 1.14 -5.43
N ILE A 66 -5.42 0.09 -5.79
CA ILE A 66 -4.01 0.19 -6.11
C ILE A 66 -3.78 -0.29 -7.53
N ASP A 67 -3.15 0.54 -8.33
CA ASP A 67 -2.77 0.23 -9.70
C ASP A 67 -1.28 -0.06 -9.80
N PHE A 68 -0.96 -1.12 -10.54
CA PHE A 68 0.40 -1.57 -10.77
C PHE A 68 0.76 -1.51 -12.25
N ASP A 69 1.99 -1.16 -12.56
CA ASP A 69 2.54 -1.37 -13.90
C ASP A 69 2.81 -2.86 -14.17
N HIS A 70 3.20 -3.17 -15.41
CA HIS A 70 3.57 -4.53 -15.84
C HIS A 70 4.79 -5.12 -15.10
N ARG A 71 5.49 -4.33 -14.28
CA ARG A 71 6.61 -4.75 -13.44
C ARG A 71 6.22 -4.88 -11.96
N GLY A 72 4.95 -4.68 -11.63
CA GLY A 72 4.45 -4.73 -10.25
C GLY A 72 4.78 -3.49 -9.42
N ARG A 73 5.14 -2.36 -10.05
CA ARG A 73 5.35 -1.09 -9.35
C ARG A 73 4.04 -0.33 -9.23
N VAL A 74 3.80 0.28 -8.08
CA VAL A 74 2.62 1.13 -7.86
C VAL A 74 2.69 2.34 -8.79
N VAL A 75 1.62 2.59 -9.53
CA VAL A 75 1.46 3.74 -10.43
C VAL A 75 0.21 4.58 -10.13
N GLY A 76 -0.70 4.06 -9.30
CA GLY A 76 -1.90 4.76 -8.86
C GLY A 76 -2.36 4.24 -7.51
N LEU A 77 -2.90 5.15 -6.70
CA LEU A 77 -3.46 4.87 -5.39
C LEU A 77 -4.69 5.75 -5.21
N ASP A 78 -5.85 5.13 -5.03
CA ASP A 78 -7.13 5.81 -4.82
C ASP A 78 -7.76 5.33 -3.51
N PHE A 79 -8.27 6.31 -2.76
CA PHE A 79 -8.88 6.17 -1.46
C PHE A 79 -10.33 6.65 -1.60
N SER A 80 -11.24 5.71 -1.84
CA SER A 80 -12.65 5.96 -2.17
C SER A 80 -13.61 5.49 -1.09
#